data_AF-A0A399CTW8-F1
#
_entry.id   AF-A0A399CTW8-F1
#
_cell.length_a   1.000
_cell.length_b   1.000
_cell.length_c   1.000
_cell.angle_alpha   90.00
_cell.angle_beta   90.00
_cell.angle_gamma   90.00
#
_symmetry.space_group_name_H-M   'P 1'
#
loop_
_entity.id
_entity.type
_entity.pdbx_description
1 polymer ?
#
loop_
_entity_poly.entity_id
_entity_poly.type
_entity_poly.pdbx_seq_one_letter_code
_entity_poly.pdbx_strand_id
1 'polypeptide(L)'
;MDEQSIYISNKERSNQRIHKSVISNDNIINKIEYSEQTQCPQTLLKFYSLSDYNIDALINNYLFAANPLDFNDPFDCPVQVWDKKIFSQQTMFEIFNPLFKELWKTDDNENKEQFFSIFFGFIGIICLNKPKFENQDLMWGYYSSQKGFTVSFNSNELIKSWNLPFAIEYLDKSQLDKFSIESMNEKDLNIELFSRILRWTTQKDEKWKKENEWRFIFMDCPIDPLTFLPKIEERKKFYNMEAIKEIYLGFKFFEKQFSVFQNLNQFVYITTEKNRLQNKLLTFLSFPQKIKVKHMCMKNDEIQLFPRECRIWKRDDERFKIEYLE
;
A
#
# COMPACT_ATOMS: atom_id res chain seq x y z
N MET A 1 -12.36 31.13 -15.74
CA MET A 1 -11.65 30.10 -14.97
C MET A 1 -11.69 30.55 -13.54
N ASP A 2 -12.58 29.95 -12.75
CA ASP A 2 -12.61 30.21 -11.32
C ASP A 2 -11.64 29.23 -10.67
N GLU A 3 -10.52 29.74 -10.16
CA GLU A 3 -9.56 28.94 -9.39
C GLU A 3 -10.11 28.76 -7.97
N GLN A 4 -10.50 27.54 -7.62
CA GLN A 4 -10.99 27.23 -6.27
C GLN A 4 -9.93 26.44 -5.49
N SER A 5 -9.15 27.15 -4.67
CA SER A 5 -8.17 26.51 -3.79
C SER A 5 -8.86 25.99 -2.53
N ILE A 6 -8.85 24.66 -2.30
CA ILE A 6 -9.41 24.04 -1.09
C ILE A 6 -8.27 23.65 -0.14
N TYR A 7 -8.15 24.41 0.95
CA TYR A 7 -7.15 24.13 1.97
C TYR A 7 -7.51 22.87 2.76
N ILE A 8 -6.72 21.80 2.59
CA ILE A 8 -6.76 20.63 3.46
C ILE A 8 -5.81 20.88 4.63
N SER A 9 -6.16 21.80 5.53
CA SER A 9 -5.56 21.82 6.87
C SER A 9 -6.46 22.54 7.88
N ASN A 10 -6.42 22.07 9.13
CA ASN A 10 -6.85 22.88 10.26
C ASN A 10 -6.05 24.19 10.25
N LYS A 11 -6.75 25.32 10.32
CA LYS A 11 -6.26 26.72 10.19
C LYS A 11 -5.08 27.12 11.12
N GLU A 12 -4.51 26.21 11.91
CA GLU A 12 -3.60 26.54 13.02
C GLU A 12 -2.24 25.81 13.04
N ARG A 13 -1.86 25.00 12.02
CA ARG A 13 -0.58 24.24 12.08
C ARG A 13 0.36 24.45 10.89
N SER A 14 1.66 24.42 11.19
CA SER A 14 2.81 24.84 10.37
C SER A 14 3.30 23.81 9.33
N ASN A 15 2.69 22.63 9.23
CA ASN A 15 3.08 21.58 8.27
C ASN A 15 2.03 21.39 7.18
N GLN A 16 1.83 22.44 6.38
CA GLN A 16 0.71 22.53 5.43
C GLN A 16 0.94 21.66 4.18
N ARG A 17 -0.07 20.85 3.84
CA ARG A 17 -0.29 20.31 2.49
C ARG A 17 -1.38 21.16 1.85
N ILE A 18 -1.15 21.67 0.65
CA ILE A 18 -2.11 22.53 -0.03
C ILE A 18 -2.71 21.74 -1.18
N HIS A 19 -4.03 21.51 -1.16
CA HIS A 19 -4.73 21.00 -2.33
C HIS A 19 -5.29 22.20 -3.11
N LYS A 20 -4.82 22.41 -4.33
CA LYS A 20 -5.40 23.39 -5.25
C LYS A 20 -6.17 22.65 -6.31
N SER A 21 -7.48 22.85 -6.38
CA SER A 21 -8.27 22.34 -7.50
C SER A 21 -8.51 23.48 -8.48
N VAL A 22 -8.10 23.29 -9.72
CA VAL A 22 -8.37 24.24 -10.79
C VAL A 22 -9.51 23.69 -11.62
N ILE A 23 -10.62 24.42 -11.65
CA ILE A 23 -11.77 24.10 -12.51
C ILE A 23 -11.55 24.83 -13.84
N SER A 24 -11.28 24.08 -14.89
CA SER A 24 -11.41 24.59 -16.27
C SER A 24 -12.69 24.02 -16.88
N ASN A 25 -13.30 24.71 -17.83
CA ASN A 25 -14.69 24.56 -18.27
C ASN A 25 -15.18 23.14 -18.61
N ASP A 26 -14.32 22.11 -18.71
CA ASP A 26 -14.72 20.70 -18.86
C ASP A 26 -13.85 19.70 -18.06
N ASN A 27 -12.89 20.15 -17.23
CA ASN A 27 -11.96 19.29 -16.49
C ASN A 27 -11.63 19.84 -15.10
N ILE A 28 -11.79 19.01 -14.06
CA ILE A 28 -11.28 19.27 -12.71
C ILE A 28 -9.80 18.83 -12.68
N ILE A 29 -8.89 19.79 -12.54
CA ILE A 29 -7.47 19.51 -12.32
C ILE A 29 -7.20 19.62 -10.82
N ASN A 30 -7.12 18.48 -10.14
CA ASN A 30 -6.68 18.42 -8.75
C ASN A 30 -5.15 18.50 -8.69
N LYS A 31 -4.60 19.60 -8.19
CA LYS A 31 -3.16 19.81 -8.02
C LYS A 31 -2.82 19.81 -6.53
N ILE A 32 -1.99 18.89 -6.10
CA ILE A 32 -1.56 18.80 -4.69
C ILE A 32 -0.18 19.43 -4.58
N GLU A 33 -0.12 20.54 -3.87
CA GLU A 33 1.09 21.26 -3.54
C GLU A 33 1.61 20.76 -2.19
N TYR A 34 2.68 19.99 -2.28
CA TYR A 34 3.48 19.59 -1.14
C TYR A 34 4.35 20.76 -0.68
N SER A 35 4.65 20.85 0.61
CA SER A 35 5.80 21.66 1.03
C SER A 35 7.06 21.14 0.33
N GLU A 36 8.02 22.02 0.02
CA GLU A 36 9.28 21.64 -0.66
C GLU A 36 10.03 20.48 0.05
N GLN A 37 9.75 20.26 1.33
CA GLN A 37 10.31 19.19 2.16
C GLN A 37 9.68 17.80 1.93
N THR A 38 8.58 17.68 1.17
CA THR A 38 7.82 16.43 1.03
C THR A 38 7.99 15.80 -0.36
N GLN A 39 9.21 15.79 -0.89
CA GLN A 39 9.50 15.09 -2.15
C GLN A 39 9.36 13.57 -1.98
N CYS A 40 8.78 12.92 -3.00
CA CYS A 40 8.71 11.46 -3.05
C CYS A 40 10.12 10.86 -2.97
N PRO A 41 10.37 9.85 -2.12
CA PRO A 41 11.66 9.17 -2.07
C PRO A 41 12.02 8.57 -3.41
N GLN A 42 13.32 8.50 -3.73
CA GLN A 42 13.80 7.74 -4.91
C GLN A 42 13.53 6.24 -4.79
N THR A 43 13.38 5.72 -3.57
CA THR A 43 13.14 4.31 -3.32
C THR A 43 12.03 4.12 -2.29
N LEU A 44 11.13 3.19 -2.59
CA LEU A 44 10.03 2.78 -1.71
C LEU A 44 10.05 1.26 -1.57
N LEU A 45 9.74 0.78 -0.37
CA LEU A 45 9.80 -0.64 0.00
C LEU A 45 8.40 -1.21 0.18
N LYS A 46 8.20 -2.46 -0.24
CA LYS A 46 7.03 -3.27 0.12
C LYS A 46 7.47 -4.55 0.80
N PHE A 47 7.01 -4.78 2.02
CA PHE A 47 7.25 -6.00 2.79
C PHE A 47 6.14 -7.01 2.51
N TYR A 48 6.52 -8.26 2.27
CA TYR A 48 5.61 -9.36 1.97
C TYR A 48 5.87 -10.55 2.89
N SER A 49 4.79 -11.12 3.44
CA SER A 49 4.80 -12.48 3.94
C SER A 49 4.85 -13.48 2.77
N LEU A 50 5.30 -14.71 3.03
CA LEU A 50 5.21 -15.78 2.05
C LEU A 50 3.76 -16.25 1.95
N SER A 51 3.12 -15.94 0.82
CA SER A 51 1.80 -16.44 0.43
C SER A 51 1.76 -16.61 -1.08
N ASP A 52 0.83 -17.42 -1.58
CA ASP A 52 0.62 -17.57 -3.02
C ASP A 52 0.32 -16.22 -3.69
N TYR A 53 -0.52 -15.39 -3.05
CA TYR A 53 -0.92 -14.07 -3.56
C TYR A 53 0.26 -13.09 -3.68
N ASN A 54 1.14 -13.05 -2.67
CA ASN A 54 2.27 -12.11 -2.67
C ASN A 54 3.33 -12.51 -3.69
N ILE A 55 3.57 -13.82 -3.85
CA ILE A 55 4.49 -14.32 -4.87
C ILE A 55 3.90 -14.12 -6.27
N ASP A 56 2.61 -14.34 -6.45
CA ASP A 56 1.91 -14.06 -7.71
C ASP A 56 2.02 -12.58 -8.10
N ALA A 57 1.79 -11.66 -7.16
CA ALA A 57 1.95 -10.23 -7.35
C ALA A 57 3.35 -9.84 -7.83
N LEU A 58 4.39 -10.45 -7.24
CA LEU A 58 5.76 -10.22 -7.69
C LEU A 58 6.02 -10.78 -9.10
N ILE A 59 5.64 -12.03 -9.36
CA ILE A 59 5.91 -12.69 -10.65
C ILE A 59 5.18 -11.98 -11.80
N ASN A 60 3.96 -11.53 -11.54
CA ASN A 60 3.09 -10.87 -12.53
C ASN A 60 3.21 -9.34 -12.51
N ASN A 61 4.20 -8.78 -11.80
CA ASN A 61 4.51 -7.35 -11.74
C ASN A 61 3.32 -6.45 -11.40
N TYR A 62 2.57 -6.80 -10.35
CA TYR A 62 1.49 -5.96 -9.85
C TYR A 62 1.57 -5.75 -8.34
N LEU A 63 0.98 -4.64 -7.88
CA LEU A 63 0.68 -4.40 -6.48
C LEU A 63 -0.85 -4.43 -6.31
N PHE A 64 -1.33 -5.07 -5.24
CA PHE A 64 -2.75 -5.09 -4.95
C PHE A 64 -3.16 -3.82 -4.20
N ALA A 65 -4.11 -3.08 -4.76
CA ALA A 65 -4.68 -1.90 -4.13
C ALA A 65 -5.79 -2.32 -3.15
N ALA A 66 -5.47 -2.30 -1.86
CA ALA A 66 -6.35 -2.75 -0.78
C ALA A 66 -7.52 -1.77 -0.58
N ASN A 67 -8.67 -2.29 -0.14
CA ASN A 67 -9.77 -1.43 0.29
C ASN A 67 -9.36 -0.74 1.60
N PRO A 68 -9.55 0.58 1.76
CA PRO A 68 -9.29 1.26 3.04
C PRO A 68 -10.03 0.63 4.23
N LEU A 69 -11.20 0.02 4.00
CA LEU A 69 -11.98 -0.64 5.06
C LEU A 69 -11.39 -1.98 5.52
N ASP A 70 -10.47 -2.57 4.75
CA ASP A 70 -9.85 -3.87 5.06
C ASP A 70 -8.55 -3.72 5.88
N PHE A 71 -8.21 -2.49 6.29
CA PHE A 71 -6.99 -2.24 7.04
C PHE A 71 -7.07 -2.85 8.45
N ASN A 72 -5.95 -3.41 8.90
CA ASN A 72 -5.89 -4.15 10.15
C ASN A 72 -5.85 -3.25 11.40
N ASP A 73 -5.48 -1.97 11.26
CA ASP A 73 -5.61 -0.99 12.33
C ASP A 73 -7.00 -0.32 12.23
N PRO A 74 -7.89 -0.49 13.24
CA PRO A 74 -9.22 0.11 13.22
C PRO A 74 -9.22 1.65 13.26
N PHE A 75 -8.07 2.28 13.52
CA PHE A 75 -7.91 3.74 13.46
C PHE A 75 -7.22 4.24 12.19
N ASP A 76 -6.86 3.35 11.27
CA ASP A 76 -6.34 3.70 9.95
C ASP A 76 -7.51 3.77 8.97
N CYS A 77 -7.66 4.91 8.28
CA CYS A 77 -8.88 5.24 7.53
C CYS A 77 -10.17 5.13 8.39
N PRO A 78 -10.27 5.81 9.55
CA PRO A 78 -11.41 5.65 10.44
C PRO A 78 -12.67 6.26 9.80
N VAL A 79 -13.70 5.44 9.66
CA VAL A 79 -15.04 5.91 9.29
C VAL A 79 -15.81 6.18 10.58
N GLN A 80 -16.47 7.32 10.69
CA GLN A 80 -17.46 7.52 11.74
C GLN A 80 -18.73 6.79 11.32
N VAL A 81 -18.71 5.47 11.49
CA VAL A 81 -19.90 4.66 11.30
C VAL A 81 -20.91 5.13 12.36
N TRP A 82 -22.12 5.46 11.94
CA TRP A 82 -23.31 5.70 12.79
C TRP A 82 -23.66 7.10 13.28
N ASP A 83 -23.00 8.18 12.84
CA ASP A 83 -23.56 9.51 13.09
C ASP A 83 -24.55 9.87 11.98
N LYS A 84 -25.87 9.88 12.29
CA LYS A 84 -26.93 10.32 11.37
C LYS A 84 -26.69 11.73 10.82
N LYS A 85 -25.81 12.52 11.46
CA LYS A 85 -25.38 13.82 10.98
C LYS A 85 -24.46 13.73 9.75
N ILE A 86 -23.71 12.64 9.60
CA ILE A 86 -22.67 12.52 8.56
C ILE A 86 -23.24 12.35 7.18
N PHE A 87 -24.26 11.51 7.09
CA PHE A 87 -24.98 11.21 5.87
C PHE A 87 -26.44 11.52 6.13
N SER A 88 -26.80 12.80 6.05
CA SER A 88 -28.22 13.14 6.06
C SER A 88 -28.88 12.41 4.89
N GLN A 89 -30.06 11.82 5.12
CA GLN A 89 -30.83 11.12 4.08
C GLN A 89 -30.95 12.00 2.83
N GLN A 90 -31.14 13.30 3.02
CA GLN A 90 -31.28 14.29 1.97
C GLN A 90 -30.02 14.45 1.12
N THR A 91 -28.86 14.68 1.76
CA THR A 91 -27.55 14.78 1.09
C THR A 91 -27.21 13.51 0.31
N MET A 92 -27.56 12.34 0.86
CA MET A 92 -27.36 11.05 0.21
C MET A 92 -28.26 10.83 -1.01
N PHE A 93 -29.52 11.25 -0.92
CA PHE A 93 -30.49 11.16 -2.02
C PHE A 93 -30.18 12.11 -3.18
N GLU A 94 -29.51 13.23 -2.91
CA GLU A 94 -29.15 14.25 -3.90
C GLU A 94 -27.83 13.91 -4.62
N ILE A 95 -26.89 13.26 -3.94
CA ILE A 95 -25.56 12.95 -4.48
C ILE A 95 -25.50 11.62 -5.25
N PHE A 96 -26.18 10.57 -4.76
CA PHE A 96 -25.99 9.21 -5.29
C PHE A 96 -27.20 8.71 -6.10
N ASN A 97 -26.90 7.86 -7.10
CA ASN A 97 -27.84 7.27 -8.07
C ASN A 97 -29.17 6.77 -7.44
N PRO A 98 -30.32 6.88 -8.14
CA PRO A 98 -31.62 6.35 -7.68
C PRO A 98 -31.63 4.89 -7.20
N LEU A 99 -30.68 4.04 -7.63
CA LEU A 99 -30.48 2.69 -7.07
C LEU A 99 -30.17 2.73 -5.56
N PHE A 100 -29.39 3.70 -5.10
CA PHE A 100 -29.03 3.86 -3.68
C PHE A 100 -30.15 4.45 -2.84
N LYS A 101 -31.07 5.18 -3.49
CA LYS A 101 -32.29 5.68 -2.84
C LYS A 101 -33.16 4.54 -2.32
N GLU A 102 -33.16 3.39 -2.99
CA GLU A 102 -33.91 2.21 -2.54
C GLU A 102 -33.26 1.55 -1.33
N LEU A 103 -31.93 1.38 -1.34
CA LEU A 103 -31.17 0.80 -0.23
C LEU A 103 -31.27 1.63 1.06
N TRP A 104 -31.31 2.95 0.95
CA TRP A 104 -31.30 3.86 2.10
C TRP A 104 -32.69 4.16 2.71
N LYS A 105 -33.79 3.75 2.06
CA LYS A 105 -35.17 4.00 2.54
C LYS A 105 -35.53 3.23 3.81
N THR A 106 -34.89 2.09 4.03
CA THR A 106 -35.08 1.26 5.24
C THR A 106 -34.02 1.64 6.27
N ASP A 107 -34.39 1.94 7.51
CA ASP A 107 -33.44 2.17 8.63
C ASP A 107 -32.80 0.84 9.08
N ASP A 108 -32.36 0.03 8.11
CA ASP A 108 -31.72 -1.27 8.26
C ASP A 108 -30.20 -1.06 8.31
N ASN A 109 -29.53 -1.71 9.25
CA ASN A 109 -28.09 -1.64 9.41
C ASN A 109 -27.36 -2.37 8.27
N GLU A 110 -27.94 -3.43 7.71
CA GLU A 110 -27.32 -4.20 6.61
C GLU A 110 -27.19 -3.35 5.34
N ASN A 111 -28.23 -2.61 4.97
CA ASN A 111 -28.23 -1.76 3.78
C ASN A 111 -27.22 -0.59 3.89
N LYS A 112 -26.90 -0.15 5.10
CA LYS A 112 -25.90 0.89 5.35
C LYS A 112 -24.49 0.37 5.22
N GLU A 113 -24.20 -0.80 5.78
CA GLU A 113 -22.88 -1.44 5.61
C GLU A 113 -22.61 -1.72 4.12
N GLN A 114 -23.60 -2.23 3.40
CA GLN A 114 -23.52 -2.42 1.95
C GLN A 114 -23.24 -1.11 1.21
N PHE A 115 -23.91 -0.01 1.57
CA PHE A 115 -23.61 1.30 1.00
C PHE A 115 -22.14 1.69 1.23
N PHE A 116 -21.62 1.54 2.45
CA PHE A 116 -20.22 1.88 2.75
C PHE A 116 -19.23 1.01 2.00
N SER A 117 -19.49 -0.29 1.89
CA SER A 117 -18.71 -1.19 1.05
C SER A 117 -18.71 -0.72 -0.40
N ILE A 118 -19.83 -0.20 -0.91
CA ILE A 118 -19.91 0.34 -2.27
C ILE A 118 -19.16 1.67 -2.41
N PHE A 119 -19.40 2.59 -1.49
CA PHE A 119 -18.84 3.94 -1.52
C PHE A 119 -17.33 3.94 -1.30
N PHE A 120 -16.78 3.12 -0.41
CA PHE A 120 -15.33 3.07 -0.23
C PHE A 120 -14.68 1.97 -1.07
N GLY A 121 -15.45 1.02 -1.60
CA GLY A 121 -14.91 -0.07 -2.39
C GLY A 121 -14.42 0.34 -3.78
N PHE A 122 -14.72 1.56 -4.28
CA PHE A 122 -14.04 2.08 -5.46
C PHE A 122 -12.63 2.62 -5.17
N ILE A 123 -12.27 2.72 -3.88
CA ILE A 123 -10.96 3.17 -3.44
C ILE A 123 -10.02 1.98 -3.28
N GLY A 124 -8.82 2.13 -3.81
CA GLY A 124 -7.70 1.23 -3.65
C GLY A 124 -6.49 1.97 -3.10
N ILE A 125 -5.83 1.38 -2.10
CA ILE A 125 -4.64 1.95 -1.48
C ILE A 125 -3.49 0.96 -1.57
N ILE A 126 -2.34 1.44 -2.06
CA ILE A 126 -1.07 0.72 -1.98
C ILE A 126 -0.17 1.45 -0.99
N CYS A 127 0.08 0.81 0.15
CA CYS A 127 1.01 1.28 1.17
C CYS A 127 2.44 0.80 0.86
N LEU A 128 3.39 1.73 0.79
CA LEU A 128 4.82 1.49 0.68
C LEU A 128 5.57 2.25 1.79
N ASN A 129 6.81 1.89 2.07
CA ASN A 129 7.58 2.46 3.16
C ASN A 129 8.87 3.10 2.65
N LYS A 130 9.29 4.21 3.27
CA LYS A 130 10.63 4.75 3.05
C LYS A 130 11.70 3.76 3.53
N PRO A 131 12.84 3.66 2.84
CA PRO A 131 13.99 2.93 3.37
C PRO A 131 14.53 3.68 4.58
N LYS A 132 14.26 3.16 5.78
CA LYS A 132 14.91 3.59 7.02
C LYS A 132 15.48 2.36 7.72
N PHE A 133 16.78 2.35 7.99
CA PHE A 133 17.44 1.21 8.64
C PHE A 133 17.07 1.08 10.12
N GLU A 134 16.70 2.20 10.76
CA GLU A 134 16.16 2.19 12.12
C GLU A 134 14.76 1.55 12.15
N ASN A 135 14.58 0.51 12.97
CA ASN A 135 13.33 -0.24 13.15
C ASN A 135 12.86 -1.10 11.96
N GLN A 136 13.73 -1.36 10.99
CA GLN A 136 13.42 -2.20 9.84
C GLN A 136 13.17 -3.66 10.26
N ASP A 137 13.85 -4.12 11.31
CA ASP A 137 13.63 -5.40 11.98
C ASP A 137 12.18 -5.56 12.48
N LEU A 138 11.56 -4.49 12.99
CA LEU A 138 10.14 -4.50 13.35
C LEU A 138 9.25 -4.68 12.12
N MET A 139 9.55 -3.99 11.01
CA MET A 139 8.80 -4.15 9.75
C MET A 139 8.87 -5.59 9.23
N TRP A 140 10.08 -6.18 9.25
CA TRP A 140 10.26 -7.59 8.93
C TRP A 140 9.49 -8.52 9.91
N GLY A 141 9.41 -8.16 11.19
CA GLY A 141 8.65 -8.92 12.19
C GLY A 141 7.15 -8.92 11.89
N TYR A 142 6.57 -7.72 11.75
CA TYR A 142 5.13 -7.54 11.56
C TYR A 142 4.63 -8.04 10.21
N TYR A 143 5.32 -7.71 9.11
CA TYR A 143 4.78 -7.91 7.76
C TYR A 143 5.26 -9.18 7.06
N SER A 144 6.41 -9.72 7.44
CA SER A 144 7.00 -10.88 6.75
C SER A 144 7.38 -12.02 7.69
N SER A 145 7.15 -11.87 9.00
CA SER A 145 7.54 -12.82 10.05
C SER A 145 9.01 -13.24 9.95
N GLN A 146 9.87 -12.35 9.45
CA GLN A 146 11.28 -12.58 9.12
C GLN A 146 11.56 -13.65 8.05
N LYS A 147 10.54 -14.30 7.49
CA LYS A 147 10.65 -15.41 6.51
C LYS A 147 10.27 -15.00 5.10
N GLY A 148 9.58 -13.88 4.95
CA GLY A 148 9.14 -13.36 3.68
C GLY A 148 10.23 -12.62 2.91
N PHE A 149 9.79 -11.68 2.08
CA PHE A 149 10.67 -10.92 1.22
C PHE A 149 10.22 -9.46 1.16
N THR A 150 11.13 -8.59 0.73
CA THR A 150 10.85 -7.17 0.52
C THR A 150 11.25 -6.80 -0.88
N VAL A 151 10.37 -6.08 -1.57
CA VAL A 151 10.66 -5.52 -2.90
C VAL A 151 11.01 -4.06 -2.73
N SER A 152 12.17 -3.67 -3.25
CA SER A 152 12.63 -2.29 -3.31
C SER A 152 12.34 -1.74 -4.69
N PHE A 153 11.53 -0.69 -4.75
CA PHE A 153 11.10 -0.07 -5.99
C PHE A 153 11.83 1.23 -6.27
N ASN A 154 12.13 1.48 -7.54
CA ASN A 154 12.43 2.81 -8.04
C ASN A 154 11.11 3.59 -8.14
N SER A 155 10.94 4.60 -7.27
CA SER A 155 9.68 5.34 -7.21
C SER A 155 9.37 6.09 -8.50
N ASN A 156 10.40 6.56 -9.23
CA ASN A 156 10.17 7.27 -10.49
C ASN A 156 9.57 6.34 -11.56
N GLU A 157 9.97 5.06 -11.59
CA GLU A 157 9.39 4.09 -12.51
C GLU A 157 7.94 3.72 -12.11
N LEU A 158 7.64 3.66 -10.81
CA LEU A 158 6.26 3.50 -10.34
C LEU A 158 5.40 4.71 -10.74
N ILE A 159 5.91 5.93 -10.58
CA ILE A 159 5.22 7.18 -10.96
C ILE A 159 5.05 7.32 -12.48
N LYS A 160 5.84 6.62 -13.31
CA LYS A 160 5.53 6.56 -14.75
C LYS A 160 4.30 5.69 -15.03
N SER A 161 4.06 4.69 -14.18
CA SER A 161 2.92 3.77 -14.32
C SER A 161 1.66 4.33 -13.65
N TRP A 162 1.81 5.08 -12.56
CA TRP A 162 0.72 5.56 -11.68
C TRP A 162 0.89 7.05 -11.31
N ASN A 163 -0.06 7.62 -10.56
CA ASN A 163 0.05 8.99 -10.04
C ASN A 163 1.04 9.10 -8.86
N LEU A 164 1.40 10.33 -8.47
CA LEU A 164 2.29 10.56 -7.31
C LEU A 164 1.73 9.95 -6.01
N PRO A 165 2.57 9.32 -5.18
CA PRO A 165 2.14 8.84 -3.88
C PRO A 165 2.07 9.98 -2.85
N PHE A 166 1.30 9.74 -1.79
CA PHE A 166 1.12 10.65 -0.68
C PHE A 166 1.90 10.20 0.54
N ALA A 167 2.68 11.09 1.14
CA ALA A 167 3.26 10.84 2.45
C ALA A 167 2.14 10.67 3.49
N ILE A 168 2.34 9.83 4.50
CA ILE A 168 1.42 9.76 5.64
C ILE A 168 1.72 10.84 6.66
N GLU A 169 0.67 11.54 7.09
CA GLU A 169 0.71 12.43 8.24
C GLU A 169 0.44 11.62 9.50
N TYR A 170 1.34 11.73 10.47
CA TYR A 170 1.22 11.02 11.74
C TYR A 170 0.70 11.98 12.80
N LEU A 171 -0.42 11.63 13.43
CA LEU A 171 -1.17 12.49 14.35
C LEU A 171 -1.48 11.76 15.65
N ASP A 172 -1.64 12.53 16.73
CA ASP A 172 -2.25 12.00 17.94
C ASP A 172 -3.65 11.44 17.62
N LYS A 173 -4.03 10.36 18.30
CA LYS A 173 -5.33 9.70 18.06
C LYS A 173 -6.54 10.63 18.18
N SER A 174 -6.48 11.63 19.07
CA SER A 174 -7.55 12.63 19.25
C SER A 174 -7.66 13.65 18.11
N GLN A 175 -6.64 13.71 17.24
CA GLN A 175 -6.53 14.63 16.10
C GLN A 175 -6.77 13.93 14.76
N LEU A 176 -7.06 12.61 14.77
CA LEU A 176 -7.42 11.88 13.56
C LEU A 176 -8.80 12.33 13.09
N ASP A 177 -8.87 12.76 11.85
CA ASP A 177 -10.12 13.11 11.20
C ASP A 177 -10.87 11.83 10.84
N LYS A 178 -12.16 11.78 11.13
CA LYS A 178 -13.01 10.71 10.63
C LYS A 178 -13.58 11.14 9.28
N PHE A 179 -13.75 10.20 8.36
CA PHE A 179 -14.40 10.54 7.10
C PHE A 179 -15.83 11.03 7.36
N SER A 180 -16.15 12.21 6.82
CA SER A 180 -17.48 12.80 6.91
C SER A 180 -17.75 13.69 5.69
N ILE A 181 -18.99 13.66 5.19
CA ILE A 181 -19.47 14.55 4.12
C ILE A 181 -20.33 15.71 4.67
N GLU A 182 -20.33 15.93 5.99
CA GLU A 182 -21.05 17.05 6.59
C GLU A 182 -20.61 18.38 5.99
N SER A 183 -21.59 19.25 5.79
CA SER A 183 -21.46 20.62 5.28
C SER A 183 -20.91 20.74 3.86
N MET A 184 -20.96 19.70 3.03
CA MET A 184 -20.58 19.82 1.62
C MET A 184 -21.59 20.68 0.85
N ASN A 185 -21.10 21.64 0.07
CA ASN A 185 -21.93 22.42 -0.84
C ASN A 185 -22.18 21.62 -2.13
N GLU A 186 -23.44 21.49 -2.56
CA GLU A 186 -23.82 20.76 -3.77
C GLU A 186 -23.07 21.23 -5.03
N LYS A 187 -22.70 22.51 -5.09
CA LYS A 187 -22.01 23.10 -6.24
C LYS A 187 -20.55 22.67 -6.40
N ASP A 188 -19.88 22.25 -5.31
CA ASP A 188 -18.44 21.95 -5.29
C ASP A 188 -18.15 20.49 -4.90
N LEU A 189 -19.18 19.65 -4.98
CA LEU A 189 -19.21 18.31 -4.41
C LEU A 189 -18.01 17.42 -4.81
N ASN A 190 -17.70 17.36 -6.11
CA ASN A 190 -16.63 16.50 -6.61
C ASN A 190 -15.26 16.90 -6.05
N ILE A 191 -15.05 18.19 -5.83
CA ILE A 191 -13.76 18.76 -5.41
C ILE A 191 -13.58 18.57 -3.91
N GLU A 192 -14.63 18.86 -3.14
CA GLU A 192 -14.63 18.65 -1.70
C GLU A 192 -14.55 17.17 -1.34
N LEU A 193 -15.17 16.27 -2.12
CA LEU A 193 -15.20 14.84 -1.82
C LEU A 193 -13.82 14.23 -1.98
N PHE A 194 -13.16 14.50 -3.09
CA PHE A 194 -11.81 13.98 -3.37
C PHE A 194 -10.81 14.48 -2.33
N SER A 195 -10.87 15.76 -1.98
CA SER A 195 -10.01 16.36 -0.94
C SER A 195 -10.20 15.68 0.43
N ARG A 196 -11.45 15.39 0.81
CA ARG A 196 -11.77 14.67 2.06
C ARG A 196 -11.29 13.23 2.04
N ILE A 197 -11.44 12.53 0.91
CA ILE A 197 -10.94 11.15 0.75
C ILE A 197 -9.42 11.13 0.90
N LEU A 198 -8.70 12.04 0.25
CA LEU A 198 -7.26 12.14 0.37
C LEU A 198 -6.82 12.44 1.81
N ARG A 199 -7.44 13.41 2.49
CA ARG A 199 -7.16 13.70 3.89
C ARG A 199 -7.34 12.46 4.76
N TRP A 200 -8.48 11.81 4.60
CA TRP A 200 -8.88 10.63 5.36
C TRP A 200 -7.92 9.46 5.19
N THR A 201 -7.49 9.21 3.96
CA THR A 201 -6.61 8.09 3.59
C THR A 201 -5.13 8.37 3.80
N THR A 202 -4.72 9.60 4.11
CA THR A 202 -3.30 10.01 4.24
C THR A 202 -2.88 10.42 5.64
N GLN A 203 -3.65 10.01 6.65
CA GLN A 203 -3.36 10.21 8.07
C GLN A 203 -3.25 8.86 8.79
N LYS A 204 -2.49 8.82 9.89
CA LYS A 204 -2.34 7.63 10.74
C LYS A 204 -1.96 8.02 12.16
N ASP A 205 -2.26 7.15 13.12
CA ASP A 205 -1.88 7.33 14.53
C ASP A 205 -0.34 7.42 14.67
N GLU A 206 0.16 8.37 15.47
CA GLU A 206 1.59 8.64 15.66
C GLU A 206 2.38 7.42 16.14
N LYS A 207 1.75 6.46 16.83
CA LYS A 207 2.42 5.20 17.22
C LYS A 207 2.98 4.42 16.02
N TRP A 208 2.47 4.64 14.81
CA TRP A 208 2.92 4.01 13.56
C TRP A 208 3.94 4.84 12.78
N LYS A 209 4.39 5.98 13.30
CA LYS A 209 5.37 6.88 12.64
C LYS A 209 6.64 6.18 12.16
N LYS A 210 7.04 5.10 12.84
CA LYS A 210 8.19 4.26 12.47
C LYS A 210 8.06 3.62 11.07
N GLU A 211 6.85 3.41 10.57
CA GLU A 211 6.63 2.81 9.24
C GLU A 211 7.04 3.75 8.10
N ASN A 212 7.01 5.07 8.35
CA ASN A 212 7.40 6.11 7.39
C ASN A 212 6.77 5.87 6.02
N GLU A 213 5.44 5.75 6.04
CA GLU A 213 4.60 5.21 4.97
C GLU A 213 4.29 6.26 3.90
N TRP A 214 4.12 5.77 2.67
CA TRP A 214 3.64 6.48 1.50
C TRP A 214 2.52 5.66 0.84
N ARG A 215 1.45 6.31 0.39
CA ARG A 215 0.29 5.67 -0.23
C ARG A 215 0.10 6.12 -1.67
N PHE A 216 0.00 5.17 -2.59
CA PHE A 216 -0.69 5.42 -3.84
C PHE A 216 -2.19 5.21 -3.61
N ILE A 217 -3.00 6.14 -4.10
CA ILE A 217 -4.46 6.12 -3.94
C ILE A 217 -5.09 6.05 -5.32
N PHE A 218 -5.96 5.08 -5.48
CA PHE A 218 -6.66 4.75 -6.72
C PHE A 218 -8.16 4.91 -6.48
N MET A 219 -8.84 5.60 -7.40
CA MET A 219 -10.29 5.85 -7.33
C MET A 219 -11.08 5.03 -8.36
N ASP A 220 -10.38 4.12 -9.04
CA ASP A 220 -10.82 3.34 -10.20
C ASP A 220 -10.82 1.83 -9.87
N CYS A 221 -11.19 1.43 -8.64
CA CYS A 221 -11.27 0.02 -8.24
C CYS A 221 -12.72 -0.47 -8.26
N PRO A 222 -13.34 -0.69 -9.42
CA PRO A 222 -14.78 -0.94 -9.53
C PRO A 222 -15.25 -2.13 -8.71
N ILE A 223 -16.49 -2.02 -8.28
CA ILE A 223 -17.23 -3.05 -7.59
C ILE A 223 -18.17 -3.68 -8.61
N ASP A 224 -18.38 -4.98 -8.49
CA ASP A 224 -19.39 -5.65 -9.29
C ASP A 224 -20.79 -5.20 -8.86
N PRO A 225 -21.61 -4.63 -9.77
CA PRO A 225 -22.89 -4.03 -9.40
C PRO A 225 -23.97 -5.07 -9.03
N LEU A 226 -23.75 -6.36 -9.31
CA LEU A 226 -24.69 -7.43 -8.98
C LEU A 226 -24.37 -8.08 -7.64
N THR A 227 -23.07 -8.24 -7.34
CA THR A 227 -22.60 -8.90 -6.11
C THR A 227 -22.17 -7.92 -5.02
N PHE A 228 -21.95 -6.66 -5.38
CA PHE A 228 -21.37 -5.62 -4.53
C PHE A 228 -19.98 -5.98 -3.97
N LEU A 229 -19.31 -6.95 -4.61
CA LEU A 229 -17.96 -7.36 -4.26
C LEU A 229 -16.92 -6.64 -5.12
N PRO A 230 -15.72 -6.34 -4.57
CA PRO A 230 -14.68 -5.71 -5.37
C PRO A 230 -14.25 -6.60 -6.54
N LYS A 231 -14.10 -6.00 -7.72
CA LYS A 231 -13.51 -6.72 -8.87
C LYS A 231 -12.02 -6.87 -8.64
N ILE A 232 -11.60 -8.05 -8.15
CA ILE A 232 -10.24 -8.34 -7.69
C ILE A 232 -9.18 -8.00 -8.77
N GLU A 233 -9.47 -8.32 -10.04
CA GLU A 233 -8.54 -8.05 -11.14
C GLU A 233 -8.26 -6.55 -11.33
N GLU A 234 -9.27 -5.69 -11.14
CA GLU A 234 -9.14 -4.24 -11.33
C GLU A 234 -8.38 -3.55 -10.17
N ARG A 235 -8.18 -4.27 -9.06
CA ARG A 235 -7.33 -3.87 -7.94
C ARG A 235 -5.86 -4.24 -8.13
N LYS A 236 -5.53 -5.04 -9.15
CA LYS A 236 -4.14 -5.33 -9.52
C LYS A 236 -3.60 -4.13 -10.31
N LYS A 237 -2.76 -3.32 -9.67
CA LYS A 237 -2.10 -2.19 -10.31
C LYS A 237 -0.74 -2.65 -10.80
N PHE A 238 -0.63 -2.80 -12.12
CA PHE A 238 0.57 -3.30 -12.78
C PHE A 238 1.65 -2.23 -12.86
N TYR A 239 2.91 -2.65 -12.76
CA TYR A 239 4.10 -1.82 -12.91
C TYR A 239 5.07 -2.45 -13.92
N ASN A 240 5.91 -1.65 -14.55
CA ASN A 240 7.02 -2.18 -15.36
C ASN A 240 8.05 -2.85 -14.45
N MET A 241 8.52 -4.04 -14.83
CA MET A 241 9.55 -4.79 -14.10
C MET A 241 10.83 -3.99 -13.81
N GLU A 242 11.16 -2.99 -14.63
CA GLU A 242 12.26 -2.02 -14.39
C GLU A 242 12.07 -1.20 -13.09
N ALA A 243 10.84 -1.13 -12.57
CA ALA A 243 10.58 -0.52 -11.28
C ALA A 243 11.17 -1.33 -10.12
N ILE A 244 11.43 -2.63 -10.28
CA ILE A 244 12.09 -3.44 -9.24
C ILE A 244 13.59 -3.13 -9.26
N LYS A 245 14.06 -2.45 -8.21
CA LYS A 245 15.48 -2.15 -8.01
C LYS A 245 16.22 -3.38 -7.47
N GLU A 246 15.68 -3.99 -6.41
CA GLU A 246 16.26 -5.16 -5.76
C GLU A 246 15.23 -5.86 -4.86
N ILE A 247 15.49 -7.13 -4.57
CA ILE A 247 14.66 -7.97 -3.70
C ILE A 247 15.50 -8.43 -2.52
N TYR A 248 14.93 -8.29 -1.32
CA TYR A 248 15.52 -8.76 -0.08
C TYR A 248 14.78 -10.00 0.40
N LEU A 249 15.51 -11.04 0.77
CA LEU A 249 15.00 -12.22 1.45
C LEU A 249 15.19 -12.03 2.96
N GLY A 250 14.17 -12.37 3.74
CA GLY A 250 14.18 -12.18 5.19
C GLY A 250 15.25 -13.04 5.88
N PHE A 251 15.63 -12.65 7.10
CA PHE A 251 16.70 -13.31 7.86
C PHE A 251 16.45 -14.82 8.07
N LYS A 252 15.18 -15.20 8.20
CA LYS A 252 14.74 -16.57 8.42
C LYS A 252 14.30 -17.27 7.15
N PHE A 253 14.55 -16.69 5.98
CA PHE A 253 14.07 -17.21 4.70
C PHE A 253 14.56 -18.64 4.44
N PHE A 254 15.83 -18.89 4.75
CA PHE A 254 16.48 -20.20 4.59
C PHE A 254 16.52 -21.02 5.89
N GLU A 255 15.89 -20.60 6.99
CA GLU A 255 15.91 -21.35 8.24
C GLU A 255 15.25 -22.74 8.09
N LYS A 256 15.77 -23.72 8.84
CA LYS A 256 15.25 -25.08 9.08
C LYS A 256 15.58 -26.19 8.06
N GLN A 257 16.60 -26.08 7.21
CA GLN A 257 16.90 -27.14 6.23
C GLN A 257 18.39 -27.45 6.01
N PHE A 258 18.63 -28.69 5.57
CA PHE A 258 19.95 -29.27 5.34
C PHE A 258 20.64 -28.61 4.15
N SER A 259 21.67 -27.83 4.43
CA SER A 259 22.66 -27.44 3.42
C SER A 259 23.67 -28.57 3.25
N VAL A 260 23.74 -29.14 2.05
CA VAL A 260 24.64 -30.27 1.75
C VAL A 260 26.09 -29.83 1.55
N PHE A 261 26.30 -28.54 1.26
CA PHE A 261 27.61 -27.91 1.17
C PHE A 261 27.53 -26.56 1.89
N GLN A 262 28.44 -26.29 2.82
CA GLN A 262 28.57 -24.99 3.46
C GLN A 262 30.02 -24.54 3.36
N ASN A 263 30.24 -23.38 2.75
CA ASN A 263 31.31 -22.50 3.18
C ASN A 263 30.69 -21.11 3.45
N LEU A 264 31.47 -20.16 3.99
CA LEU A 264 30.94 -18.84 4.39
C LEU A 264 30.24 -18.06 3.26
N ASN A 265 30.51 -18.41 2.01
CA ASN A 265 30.09 -17.68 0.81
C ASN A 265 29.09 -18.46 -0.06
N GLN A 266 28.85 -19.74 0.16
CA GLN A 266 27.87 -20.49 -0.63
C GLN A 266 27.27 -21.68 0.11
N PHE A 267 26.03 -22.00 -0.23
CA PHE A 267 25.34 -23.20 0.21
C PHE A 267 24.34 -23.73 -0.81
N VAL A 268 23.93 -24.99 -0.66
CA VAL A 268 22.81 -25.57 -1.41
C VAL A 268 21.56 -25.58 -0.54
N TYR A 269 20.47 -25.01 -1.04
CA TYR A 269 19.15 -25.03 -0.42
C TYR A 269 18.28 -26.08 -1.10
N ILE A 270 17.61 -26.92 -0.30
CA ILE A 270 16.74 -28.00 -0.78
C ILE A 270 15.30 -27.68 -0.42
N THR A 271 14.43 -27.56 -1.40
CA THR A 271 13.00 -27.36 -1.18
C THR A 271 12.25 -28.69 -1.08
N THR A 272 11.14 -28.66 -0.37
CA THR A 272 10.19 -29.73 -0.14
C THR A 272 8.77 -29.16 -0.28
N GLU A 273 7.74 -30.00 -0.23
CA GLU A 273 6.34 -29.56 -0.19
C GLU A 273 6.06 -28.50 0.90
N LYS A 274 6.73 -28.60 2.05
CA LYS A 274 6.56 -27.65 3.18
C LYS A 274 7.05 -26.23 2.85
N ASN A 275 7.88 -26.07 1.83
CA ASN A 275 8.44 -24.78 1.39
C ASN A 275 8.27 -24.58 -0.12
N ARG A 276 7.13 -25.06 -0.65
CA ARG A 276 6.72 -24.82 -2.04
C ARG A 276 6.71 -23.34 -2.43
N LEU A 277 6.39 -22.44 -1.49
CA LEU A 277 6.37 -20.99 -1.74
C LEU A 277 7.79 -20.44 -1.95
N GLN A 278 8.75 -20.85 -1.11
CA GLN A 278 10.16 -20.53 -1.32
C GLN A 278 10.66 -21.11 -2.64
N ASN A 279 10.29 -22.34 -3.00
CA ASN A 279 10.63 -22.90 -4.30
C ASN A 279 10.14 -22.01 -5.46
N LYS A 280 8.87 -21.61 -5.45
CA LYS A 280 8.28 -20.75 -6.48
C LYS A 280 9.03 -19.42 -6.59
N LEU A 281 9.32 -18.77 -5.46
CA LEU A 281 10.07 -17.51 -5.42
C LEU A 281 11.52 -17.68 -5.89
N LEU A 282 12.24 -18.69 -5.38
CA LEU A 282 13.63 -18.94 -5.77
C LEU A 282 13.75 -19.32 -7.25
N THR A 283 12.78 -20.03 -7.81
CA THR A 283 12.71 -20.31 -9.24
C THR A 283 12.63 -19.01 -10.05
N PHE A 284 11.74 -18.09 -9.67
CA PHE A 284 11.62 -16.78 -10.31
C PHE A 284 12.89 -15.93 -10.18
N LEU A 285 13.56 -15.97 -9.03
CA LEU A 285 14.78 -15.22 -8.76
C LEU A 285 16.05 -15.87 -9.32
N SER A 286 15.97 -17.10 -9.81
CA SER A 286 17.14 -17.83 -10.26
C SER A 286 17.72 -17.25 -11.56
N PHE A 287 19.04 -17.34 -11.71
CA PHE A 287 19.73 -16.98 -12.95
C PHE A 287 19.08 -17.68 -14.16
N PRO A 288 18.87 -16.99 -15.31
CA PRO A 288 19.51 -15.73 -15.74
C PRO A 288 18.81 -14.43 -15.31
N GLN A 289 17.91 -14.47 -14.32
CA GLN A 289 17.25 -13.27 -13.83
C GLN A 289 18.26 -12.17 -13.41
N LYS A 290 18.01 -10.93 -13.83
CA LYS A 290 18.91 -9.79 -13.62
C LYS A 290 18.60 -8.99 -12.35
N ILE A 291 17.51 -9.32 -11.66
CA ILE A 291 17.14 -8.65 -10.41
C ILE A 291 18.22 -8.91 -9.38
N LYS A 292 18.71 -7.84 -8.76
CA LYS A 292 19.63 -7.93 -7.63
C LYS A 292 18.90 -8.51 -6.42
N VAL A 293 19.44 -9.60 -5.87
CA VAL A 293 18.88 -10.26 -4.69
C VAL A 293 19.84 -10.10 -3.51
N LYS A 294 19.29 -9.75 -2.35
CA LYS A 294 20.02 -9.72 -1.09
C LYS A 294 19.32 -10.62 -0.08
N HIS A 295 20.06 -11.21 0.84
CA HIS A 295 19.52 -11.91 1.99
C HIS A 295 19.92 -11.17 3.26
N MET A 296 18.96 -10.94 4.15
CA MET A 296 19.22 -10.31 5.44
C MET A 296 20.01 -11.28 6.33
N CYS A 297 21.12 -10.82 6.89
CA CYS A 297 21.97 -11.59 7.80
C CYS A 297 22.16 -10.81 9.09
N MET A 298 22.40 -11.51 10.20
CA MET A 298 22.73 -10.87 11.48
C MET A 298 24.24 -10.70 11.59
N LYS A 299 24.70 -9.50 11.95
CA LYS A 299 26.11 -9.28 12.28
C LYS A 299 26.34 -9.68 13.73
N ASN A 300 27.25 -10.61 13.97
CA ASN A 300 27.47 -11.21 15.29
C ASN A 300 27.76 -10.18 16.39
N ASP A 301 28.39 -9.05 16.03
CA ASP A 301 28.86 -8.06 17.01
C ASP A 301 27.92 -6.86 17.21
N GLU A 302 26.89 -6.68 16.36
CA GLU A 302 26.10 -5.44 16.32
C GLU A 302 24.59 -5.61 16.58
N ILE A 303 24.10 -6.83 16.84
CA ILE A 303 22.66 -7.16 17.01
C ILE A 303 21.79 -6.44 15.95
N GLN A 304 22.30 -6.39 14.72
CA GLN A 304 21.70 -5.67 13.61
C GLN A 304 21.64 -6.57 12.38
N LEU A 305 20.52 -6.49 11.67
CA LEU A 305 20.36 -7.11 10.36
C LEU A 305 21.04 -6.25 9.29
N PHE A 306 21.84 -6.89 8.44
CA PHE A 306 22.47 -6.28 7.29
C PHE A 306 22.22 -7.13 6.04
N PRO A 307 22.05 -6.50 4.87
CA PRO A 307 21.79 -7.23 3.64
C PRO A 307 23.11 -7.71 2.99
N ARG A 308 23.21 -9.00 2.66
CA ARG A 308 24.29 -9.55 1.82
C ARG A 308 23.76 -9.88 0.44
N GLU A 309 24.42 -9.40 -0.60
CA GLU A 309 24.04 -9.73 -1.98
C GLU A 309 24.31 -11.20 -2.26
N CYS A 310 23.40 -11.85 -2.99
CA CYS A 310 23.53 -13.24 -3.37
C CYS A 310 23.01 -13.52 -4.78
N ARG A 311 23.58 -14.55 -5.40
CA ARG A 311 23.11 -15.16 -6.63
C ARG A 311 22.46 -16.50 -6.32
N ILE A 312 21.38 -16.77 -7.06
CA ILE A 312 20.57 -17.99 -6.91
C ILE A 312 20.65 -18.74 -8.24
N TRP A 313 21.08 -19.99 -8.19
CA TRP A 313 21.06 -20.89 -9.34
C TRP A 313 20.15 -22.08 -9.07
N LYS A 314 19.16 -22.29 -9.94
CA LYS A 314 18.38 -23.51 -9.93
C LYS A 314 19.26 -24.65 -10.48
N ARG A 315 19.49 -25.70 -9.68
CA ARG A 315 20.22 -26.90 -10.09
C ARG A 315 19.28 -27.93 -10.71
N ASP A 316 18.11 -28.07 -10.09
CA ASP A 316 16.97 -28.87 -10.54
C ASP A 316 15.71 -28.34 -9.83
N ASP A 317 14.60 -29.08 -9.91
CA ASP A 317 13.32 -28.67 -9.36
C ASP A 317 13.29 -28.51 -7.85
N GLU A 318 14.21 -29.13 -7.11
CA GLU A 318 14.21 -29.07 -5.66
C GLU A 318 15.47 -28.42 -5.07
N ARG A 319 16.52 -28.21 -5.86
CA ARG A 319 17.82 -27.76 -5.35
C ARG A 319 18.25 -26.44 -5.95
N PHE A 320 18.65 -25.52 -5.08
CA PHE A 320 19.17 -24.19 -5.44
C PHE A 320 20.56 -24.00 -4.86
N LYS A 321 21.53 -23.55 -5.67
CA LYS A 321 22.81 -23.05 -5.16
C LYS A 321 22.66 -21.56 -4.86
N ILE A 322 22.97 -21.16 -3.63
CA ILE A 322 23.01 -19.78 -3.17
C ILE A 322 24.48 -19.40 -2.99
N GLU A 323 24.92 -18.31 -3.59
CA GLU A 323 26.28 -17.80 -3.45
C GLU A 323 26.25 -16.31 -3.13
N TYR A 324 26.88 -15.92 -2.03
CA TYR A 324 27.04 -14.54 -1.62
C TYR A 324 28.16 -13.88 -2.42
N LEU A 325 27.86 -12.69 -2.94
CA LEU A 325 28.85 -11.83 -3.58
C LEU A 325 29.44 -10.95 -2.47
N GLU A 326 30.76 -10.97 -2.30
CA GLU A 326 31.47 -10.27 -1.22
C GLU A 326 31.16 -8.77 -1.14
#